data_AF-A0A7C8U6U1-F1
#
_entry.id   AF-A0A7C8U6U1-F1
#
_cell.length_a   1.000
_cell.length_b   1.000
_cell.length_c   1.000
_cell.angle_alpha   90.00
_cell.angle_beta   90.00
_cell.angle_gamma   90.00
#
_symmetry.space_group_name_H-M   'P 1'
#
loop_
_entity.id
_entity.type
_entity.pdbx_description
1 polymer ?
#
loop_
_entity_poly.entity_id
_entity_poly.type
_entity_poly.pdbx_seq_one_letter_code
_entity_poly.pdbx_strand_id
1 'polypeptide(L)'
;MFVVGPGHGAPAILACLWLEGSLGRFYPSYIISASGLNRLVTGFSTPGGFPSHVSAEVPGSIHEGGELGYALSVAFGAVFDKPDMVAVCVIGDGEAETGPTAAAWHGHKYLDPAESGAVIPILHVNGFKISERTIFGCMDNKEMACFFSGLGYQPRFVEDLEDIDDDMAAAMEWALSEIKKIQKAARDGNPISKPRWPVIVMRTPKGWGCPARLGDKFIEGSFHSHQVPLPAAKKDEEQLKLLEGWLKSYNIGELIDAKTGDLDADITSIVPKETERRIGQVAEAYKGYTPLDLPDWMNFTSKKSDVEISGMQSIGEFLVKVIEK
;
A
#
# COMPACT_ATOMS: atom_id res chain seq x y z
N MET A 1 -3.57 -6.90 -4.87
CA MET A 1 -4.12 -5.78 -4.06
C MET A 1 -2.99 -4.90 -3.56
N PHE A 2 -3.24 -3.60 -3.36
CA PHE A 2 -2.23 -2.66 -2.86
C PHE A 2 -2.68 -2.02 -1.55
N VAL A 3 -1.82 -2.02 -0.53
CA VAL A 3 -2.07 -1.45 0.80
C VAL A 3 -1.00 -0.42 1.10
N VAL A 4 -1.41 0.80 1.46
CA VAL A 4 -0.52 1.95 1.59
C VAL A 4 -0.53 2.44 3.03
N GLY A 5 0.51 2.13 3.80
CA GLY A 5 0.65 2.58 5.17
C GLY A 5 0.89 4.08 5.29
N PRO A 6 1.83 4.68 4.54
CA PRO A 6 1.99 6.13 4.41
C PRO A 6 0.83 6.81 3.64
N GLY A 7 -0.38 6.73 4.18
CA GLY A 7 -1.62 7.17 3.54
C GLY A 7 -1.67 8.65 3.21
N HIS A 8 -0.90 9.49 3.91
CA HIS A 8 -0.70 10.91 3.59
C HIS A 8 -0.05 11.16 2.22
N GLY A 9 0.50 10.12 1.56
CA GLY A 9 1.03 10.14 0.20
C GLY A 9 -0.02 9.99 -0.90
N ALA A 10 -1.28 10.39 -0.66
CA ALA A 10 -2.38 10.21 -1.60
C ALA A 10 -2.14 10.70 -3.04
N PRO A 11 -1.40 11.81 -3.31
CA PRO A 11 -1.11 12.25 -4.68
C PRO A 11 -0.47 11.18 -5.55
N ALA A 12 0.43 10.37 -4.99
CA ALA A 12 1.08 9.28 -5.74
C ALA A 12 0.05 8.24 -6.20
N ILE A 13 -0.87 7.87 -5.30
CA ILE A 13 -1.90 6.86 -5.57
C ILE A 13 -2.92 7.40 -6.57
N LEU A 14 -3.39 8.63 -6.37
CA LEU A 14 -4.33 9.29 -7.27
C LEU A 14 -3.77 9.46 -8.68
N ALA A 15 -2.48 9.81 -8.80
CA ALA A 15 -1.80 9.89 -10.09
C ALA A 15 -1.79 8.52 -10.80
N CYS A 16 -1.38 7.45 -10.10
CA CYS A 16 -1.41 6.10 -10.65
C CYS A 16 -2.83 5.69 -11.09
N LEU A 17 -3.84 5.93 -10.24
CA LEU A 17 -5.24 5.61 -10.52
C LEU A 17 -5.83 6.39 -11.71
N TRP A 18 -5.34 7.61 -11.95
CA TRP A 18 -5.69 8.38 -13.13
C TRP A 18 -5.04 7.78 -14.39
N LEU A 19 -3.73 7.49 -14.33
CA LEU A 19 -2.97 6.92 -15.45
C LEU A 19 -3.51 5.56 -15.90
N GLU A 20 -3.91 4.71 -14.95
CA GLU A 20 -4.53 3.41 -15.28
C GLU A 20 -6.05 3.52 -15.57
N GLY A 21 -6.64 4.72 -15.54
CA GLY A 21 -8.04 4.99 -15.87
C GLY A 21 -9.06 4.59 -14.80
N SER A 22 -8.63 4.13 -13.62
CA SER A 22 -9.50 3.76 -12.50
C SER A 22 -10.29 4.94 -11.95
N LEU A 23 -9.68 6.13 -11.85
CA LEU A 23 -10.42 7.32 -11.41
C LEU A 23 -11.59 7.63 -12.35
N GLY A 24 -11.37 7.61 -13.66
CA GLY A 24 -12.42 7.87 -14.65
C GLY A 24 -13.58 6.87 -14.63
N ARG A 25 -13.31 5.61 -14.26
CA ARG A 25 -14.34 4.56 -14.13
C ARG A 25 -15.33 4.87 -12.99
N PHE A 26 -14.84 5.28 -11.83
CA PHE A 26 -15.68 5.55 -10.65
C PHE A 26 -16.17 7.00 -10.58
N TYR A 27 -15.38 7.92 -11.13
CA TYR A 27 -15.66 9.35 -11.17
C TYR A 27 -15.49 9.87 -12.61
N PRO A 28 -16.57 9.90 -13.42
CA PRO A 28 -16.50 10.26 -14.85
C PRO A 28 -15.91 11.65 -15.14
N SER A 29 -15.84 12.55 -14.16
CA SER A 29 -15.19 13.86 -14.29
C SER A 29 -13.66 13.81 -14.24
N TYR A 30 -13.07 12.67 -13.91
CA TYR A 30 -11.62 12.41 -13.81
C TYR A 30 -11.14 11.40 -14.85
N ILE A 31 -11.79 11.32 -16.01
CA ILE A 31 -11.29 10.53 -17.15
C ILE A 31 -9.90 10.99 -17.60
N ILE A 32 -9.18 10.11 -18.31
CA ILE A 32 -7.91 10.47 -18.95
C ILE A 32 -8.23 11.50 -20.05
N SER A 33 -7.98 12.76 -19.72
CA SER A 33 -8.14 13.91 -20.60
C SER A 33 -7.47 15.13 -19.96
N ALA A 34 -7.20 16.17 -20.75
CA ALA A 34 -6.64 17.42 -20.24
C ALA A 34 -7.51 18.06 -19.15
N SER A 35 -8.85 17.99 -19.30
CA SER A 35 -9.80 18.51 -18.30
C SER A 35 -9.87 17.65 -17.04
N GLY A 36 -9.78 16.32 -17.18
CA GLY A 36 -9.69 15.38 -16.06
C GLY A 36 -8.42 15.56 -15.24
N LEU A 37 -7.26 15.72 -15.91
CA LEU A 37 -5.99 16.02 -15.25
C LEU A 37 -6.03 17.37 -14.53
N ASN A 38 -6.56 18.40 -15.19
CA ASN A 38 -6.72 19.72 -14.58
C ASN A 38 -7.58 19.64 -13.30
N ARG A 39 -8.69 18.92 -13.34
CA ARG A 39 -9.55 18.69 -12.18
C ARG A 39 -8.83 17.93 -11.07
N LEU A 40 -8.04 16.90 -11.42
CA LEU A 40 -7.28 16.14 -10.43
C LEU A 40 -6.29 17.03 -9.67
N VAL A 41 -5.49 17.81 -10.40
CA VAL A 41 -4.47 18.70 -9.82
C VAL A 41 -5.11 19.83 -9.01
N THR A 42 -6.15 20.47 -9.53
CA THR A 42 -6.78 21.63 -8.87
C THR A 42 -7.74 21.25 -7.75
N GLY A 43 -8.29 20.03 -7.78
CA GLY A 43 -9.25 19.54 -6.79
C GLY A 43 -8.60 18.92 -5.56
N PHE A 44 -7.35 18.46 -5.65
CA PHE A 44 -6.68 17.80 -4.54
C PHE A 44 -6.58 18.68 -3.30
N SER A 45 -7.03 18.17 -2.14
CA SER A 45 -7.03 18.86 -0.85
C SER A 45 -7.73 20.22 -0.85
N THR A 46 -8.82 20.33 -1.63
CA THR A 46 -9.71 21.51 -1.65
C THR A 46 -11.13 21.14 -1.20
N PRO A 47 -11.95 22.12 -0.76
CA PRO A 47 -13.35 21.85 -0.44
C PRO A 47 -14.10 21.19 -1.61
N GLY A 48 -14.59 19.96 -1.41
CA GLY A 48 -15.33 19.20 -2.42
C GLY A 48 -14.47 18.39 -3.40
N GLY A 49 -13.14 18.33 -3.20
CA GLY A 49 -12.25 17.42 -3.91
C GLY A 49 -11.71 16.30 -3.01
N PHE A 50 -10.78 15.49 -3.54
CA PHE A 50 -10.19 14.38 -2.81
C PHE A 50 -9.38 14.86 -1.58
N PRO A 51 -9.42 14.13 -0.45
CA PRO A 51 -8.64 14.44 0.73
C PRO A 51 -7.14 14.18 0.51
N SER A 52 -6.32 14.60 1.48
CA SER A 52 -4.86 14.39 1.45
C SER A 52 -4.41 12.97 1.76
N HIS A 53 -5.34 12.10 2.17
CA HIS A 53 -5.08 10.70 2.52
C HIS A 53 -5.75 9.74 1.54
N VAL A 54 -5.31 8.48 1.51
CA VAL A 54 -5.87 7.40 0.66
C VAL A 54 -7.22 6.93 1.22
N SER A 55 -8.18 7.85 1.37
CA SER A 55 -9.47 7.62 2.02
C SER A 55 -10.32 6.57 1.29
N ALA A 56 -11.47 6.24 1.87
CA ALA A 56 -12.46 5.35 1.24
C ALA A 56 -13.02 5.88 -0.10
N GLU A 57 -12.83 7.16 -0.42
CA GLU A 57 -13.20 7.72 -1.74
C GLU A 57 -12.18 7.35 -2.83
N VAL A 58 -10.97 6.93 -2.47
CA VAL A 58 -9.92 6.58 -3.42
C VAL A 58 -10.16 5.15 -3.91
N PRO A 59 -10.39 4.92 -5.22
CA PRO A 59 -10.62 3.58 -5.76
C PRO A 59 -9.48 2.61 -5.41
N GLY A 60 -9.84 1.40 -4.97
CA GLY A 60 -8.87 0.38 -4.55
C GLY A 60 -8.39 0.51 -3.10
N SER A 61 -8.73 1.60 -2.40
CA SER A 61 -8.36 1.75 -0.99
C SER A 61 -9.17 0.80 -0.09
N ILE A 62 -8.45 0.03 0.72
CA ILE A 62 -8.99 -0.72 1.86
C ILE A 62 -8.35 -0.29 3.19
N HIS A 63 -7.47 0.72 3.14
CA HIS A 63 -6.71 1.23 4.28
C HIS A 63 -6.33 2.69 4.01
N GLU A 64 -6.79 3.58 4.87
CA GLU A 64 -6.55 5.02 4.69
C GLU A 64 -5.13 5.46 5.03
N GLY A 65 -4.48 4.79 5.98
CA GLY A 65 -3.11 5.14 6.41
C GLY A 65 -2.99 6.53 7.06
N GLY A 66 -4.06 7.04 7.65
CA GLY A 66 -4.05 8.28 8.46
C GLY A 66 -3.48 8.03 9.85
N GLU A 67 -4.15 7.18 10.64
CA GLU A 67 -3.56 6.60 11.84
C GLU A 67 -2.64 5.43 11.42
N LEU A 68 -1.33 5.66 11.50
CA LEU A 68 -0.32 4.69 11.10
C LEU A 68 -0.29 3.49 12.04
N GLY A 69 0.03 2.32 11.50
CA GLY A 69 0.34 1.13 12.30
C GLY A 69 -0.33 -0.15 11.82
N TYR A 70 -1.36 -0.03 10.97
CA TYR A 70 -2.27 -1.12 10.64
C TYR A 70 -2.11 -1.67 9.22
N ALA A 71 -1.28 -1.05 8.38
CA ALA A 71 -1.15 -1.44 6.97
C ALA A 71 -0.82 -2.93 6.82
N LEU A 72 0.13 -3.43 7.60
CA LEU A 72 0.56 -4.82 7.51
C LEU A 72 -0.49 -5.81 8.04
N SER A 73 -1.20 -5.48 9.12
CA SER A 73 -2.28 -6.35 9.62
C SER A 73 -3.47 -6.38 8.66
N VAL A 74 -3.83 -5.24 8.06
CA VAL A 74 -4.85 -5.16 7.00
C VAL A 74 -4.43 -6.00 5.79
N ALA A 75 -3.16 -5.92 5.37
CA ALA A 75 -2.66 -6.72 4.26
C ALA A 75 -2.73 -8.23 4.50
N PHE A 76 -2.37 -8.70 5.71
CA PHE A 76 -2.55 -10.11 6.08
C PHE A 76 -4.03 -10.51 6.11
N GLY A 77 -4.88 -9.68 6.71
CA GLY A 77 -6.33 -9.88 6.72
C GLY A 77 -6.93 -10.01 5.31
N ALA A 78 -6.42 -9.22 4.37
CA ALA A 78 -6.92 -9.18 3.00
C ALA A 78 -6.65 -10.47 2.20
N VAL A 79 -5.62 -11.24 2.57
CA VAL A 79 -5.17 -12.43 1.83
C VAL A 79 -5.61 -13.75 2.47
N PHE A 80 -6.16 -13.74 3.68
CA PHE A 80 -6.77 -14.95 4.25
C PHE A 80 -7.90 -15.45 3.34
N ASP A 81 -7.96 -16.77 3.20
CA ASP A 81 -8.93 -17.52 2.38
C ASP A 81 -8.96 -17.11 0.90
N LYS A 82 -7.89 -16.49 0.39
CA LYS A 82 -7.75 -16.07 -1.00
C LYS A 82 -6.42 -16.55 -1.59
N PRO A 83 -6.32 -17.82 -2.03
CA PRO A 83 -5.05 -18.47 -2.35
C PRO A 83 -4.25 -17.76 -3.45
N ASP A 84 -4.92 -17.09 -4.37
CA ASP A 84 -4.27 -16.43 -5.51
C ASP A 84 -4.04 -14.93 -5.30
N MET A 85 -4.49 -14.38 -4.15
CA MET A 85 -4.32 -12.96 -3.83
C MET A 85 -2.90 -12.68 -3.35
N VAL A 86 -2.25 -11.70 -3.97
CA VAL A 86 -1.04 -11.07 -3.43
C VAL A 86 -1.36 -9.64 -3.02
N ALA A 87 -1.13 -9.33 -1.73
CA ALA A 87 -1.19 -7.98 -1.21
C ALA A 87 0.21 -7.38 -1.16
N VAL A 88 0.47 -6.36 -1.97
CA VAL A 88 1.70 -5.55 -1.84
C VAL A 88 1.41 -4.46 -0.81
N CYS A 89 2.17 -4.46 0.28
CA CYS A 89 1.95 -3.57 1.42
C CYS A 89 3.17 -2.66 1.60
N VAL A 90 2.99 -1.35 1.43
CA VAL A 90 4.04 -0.36 1.69
C VAL A 90 3.92 0.10 3.14
N ILE A 91 4.99 -0.05 3.92
CA ILE A 91 5.07 0.34 5.32
C ILE A 91 6.08 1.48 5.44
N GLY A 92 5.66 2.61 6.02
CA GLY A 92 6.60 3.69 6.31
C GLY A 92 7.60 3.28 7.39
N ASP A 93 8.86 3.66 7.28
CA ASP A 93 9.86 3.43 8.34
C ASP A 93 9.50 4.13 9.67
N GLY A 94 8.79 5.26 9.64
CA GLY A 94 8.20 5.87 10.83
C GLY A 94 6.97 5.11 11.37
N GLU A 95 6.15 4.54 10.48
CA GLU A 95 5.04 3.66 10.87
C GLU A 95 5.55 2.36 11.51
N ALA A 96 6.69 1.85 11.05
CA ALA A 96 7.32 0.64 11.58
C ALA A 96 7.75 0.76 13.05
N GLU A 97 7.86 2.00 13.59
CA GLU A 97 8.12 2.25 15.01
C GLU A 97 6.87 2.08 15.90
N THR A 98 5.68 1.98 15.31
CA THR A 98 4.44 1.80 16.06
C THR A 98 4.33 0.39 16.63
N GLY A 99 3.76 0.27 17.84
CA GLY A 99 3.48 -1.03 18.46
C GLY A 99 2.66 -1.99 17.58
N PRO A 100 1.56 -1.53 16.94
CA PRO A 100 0.79 -2.34 16.01
C PRO A 100 1.61 -2.91 14.85
N THR A 101 2.43 -2.09 14.17
CA THR A 101 3.26 -2.61 13.06
C THR A 101 4.35 -3.55 13.54
N ALA A 102 5.01 -3.24 14.67
CA ALA A 102 6.03 -4.10 15.26
C ALA A 102 5.49 -5.52 15.51
N ALA A 103 4.26 -5.65 16.02
CA ALA A 103 3.59 -6.93 16.21
C ALA A 103 3.09 -7.56 14.90
N ALA A 104 2.61 -6.74 13.95
CA ALA A 104 2.03 -7.21 12.68
C ALA A 104 3.04 -7.99 11.81
N TRP A 105 4.35 -7.79 12.00
CA TRP A 105 5.37 -8.61 11.34
C TRP A 105 5.26 -10.12 11.65
N HIS A 106 4.53 -10.51 12.70
CA HIS A 106 4.24 -11.91 12.98
C HIS A 106 3.09 -12.51 12.16
N GLY A 107 2.35 -11.71 11.39
CA GLY A 107 1.16 -12.14 10.65
C GLY A 107 1.39 -13.33 9.72
N HIS A 108 2.55 -13.41 9.06
CA HIS A 108 2.91 -14.53 8.18
C HIS A 108 2.88 -15.91 8.85
N LYS A 109 3.03 -15.96 10.18
CA LYS A 109 3.02 -17.20 10.96
C LYS A 109 1.61 -17.81 11.06
N TYR A 110 0.59 -17.04 10.72
CA TYR A 110 -0.82 -17.46 10.69
C TYR A 110 -1.33 -17.73 9.28
N LEU A 111 -0.52 -17.46 8.24
CA LEU A 111 -0.86 -17.84 6.88
C LEU A 111 -0.72 -19.35 6.71
N ASP A 112 -1.77 -19.99 6.19
CA ASP A 112 -1.65 -21.29 5.57
C ASP A 112 -1.36 -21.10 4.07
N PRO A 113 -0.17 -21.44 3.55
CA PRO A 113 0.12 -21.24 2.13
C PRO A 113 -0.72 -22.09 1.16
N ALA A 114 -1.43 -23.11 1.67
CA ALA A 114 -2.37 -23.89 0.88
C ALA A 114 -3.67 -23.12 0.59
N GLU A 115 -4.18 -22.40 1.58
CA GLU A 115 -5.52 -21.77 1.56
C GLU A 115 -5.46 -20.23 1.45
N SER A 116 -4.45 -19.63 2.05
CA SER A 116 -4.23 -18.18 2.06
C SER A 116 -3.40 -17.72 0.86
N GLY A 117 -3.60 -16.46 0.51
CA GLY A 117 -2.72 -15.72 -0.38
C GLY A 117 -1.40 -15.36 0.29
N ALA A 118 -0.76 -14.29 -0.19
CA ALA A 118 0.54 -13.86 0.33
C ALA A 118 0.65 -12.34 0.41
N VAL A 119 1.50 -11.87 1.33
CA VAL A 119 1.84 -10.46 1.46
C VAL A 119 3.27 -10.25 0.97
N ILE A 120 3.50 -9.21 0.17
CA ILE A 120 4.82 -8.66 -0.11
C ILE A 120 4.93 -7.36 0.68
N PRO A 121 5.56 -7.36 1.87
CA PRO A 121 5.82 -6.14 2.60
C PRO A 121 7.01 -5.41 1.97
N ILE A 122 6.85 -4.11 1.75
CA ILE A 122 7.88 -3.18 1.32
C ILE A 122 8.06 -2.18 2.46
N LEU A 123 9.14 -2.33 3.22
CA LEU A 123 9.55 -1.31 4.19
C LEU A 123 10.18 -0.16 3.40
N HIS A 124 9.47 0.98 3.35
CA HIS A 124 9.95 2.20 2.71
C HIS A 124 10.82 2.96 3.71
N VAL A 125 12.13 2.76 3.61
CA VAL A 125 13.15 3.39 4.45
C VAL A 125 13.64 4.66 3.78
N ASN A 126 12.90 5.75 3.98
CA ASN A 126 13.33 7.06 3.51
C ASN A 126 14.12 7.88 4.53
N GLY A 127 14.28 7.34 5.73
CA GLY A 127 15.18 7.83 6.76
C GLY A 127 14.55 8.82 7.73
N PHE A 128 13.32 9.29 7.48
CA PHE A 128 12.72 10.36 8.28
C PHE A 128 11.20 10.24 8.46
N LYS A 129 10.72 10.63 9.64
CA LYS A 129 9.30 10.91 9.94
C LYS A 129 9.03 12.41 9.84
N ILE A 130 8.09 12.96 10.61
CA ILE A 130 7.66 14.37 10.47
C ILE A 130 8.81 15.35 10.68
N SER A 131 9.61 15.13 11.71
CA SER A 131 10.65 16.09 12.14
C SER A 131 11.93 15.42 12.65
N GLU A 132 12.07 14.11 12.45
CA GLU A 132 13.15 13.31 13.03
C GLU A 132 13.55 12.17 12.12
N ARG A 133 14.74 11.60 12.36
CA ARG A 133 15.13 10.32 11.76
C ARG A 133 14.26 9.18 12.29
N THR A 134 14.21 8.10 11.54
CA THR A 134 13.54 6.86 11.95
C THR A 134 14.54 5.86 12.52
N ILE A 135 14.09 5.00 13.44
CA ILE A 135 14.89 3.90 13.99
C ILE A 135 15.38 3.00 12.85
N PHE A 136 14.47 2.59 11.96
CA PHE A 136 14.78 1.78 10.78
C PHE A 136 15.67 2.53 9.77
N GLY A 137 15.52 3.84 9.66
CA GLY A 137 16.37 4.71 8.84
C GLY A 137 17.82 4.83 9.33
N CYS A 138 18.06 4.57 10.62
CA CYS A 138 19.38 4.56 11.23
C CYS A 138 20.04 3.19 11.24
N MET A 139 19.29 2.11 10.97
CA MET A 139 19.82 0.74 10.93
C MET A 139 20.64 0.50 9.66
N ASP A 140 21.79 -0.15 9.81
CA ASP A 140 22.54 -0.66 8.67
C ASP A 140 21.89 -1.93 8.06
N ASN A 141 22.43 -2.42 6.94
CA ASN A 141 21.88 -3.60 6.27
C ASN A 141 22.06 -4.90 7.08
N LYS A 142 23.05 -4.97 7.99
CA LYS A 142 23.25 -6.14 8.85
C LYS A 142 22.20 -6.18 9.96
N GLU A 143 21.94 -5.05 10.61
CA GLU A 143 20.88 -4.90 11.62
C GLU A 143 19.52 -5.24 11.01
N MET A 144 19.22 -4.66 9.84
CA MET A 144 17.97 -4.91 9.11
C MET A 144 17.83 -6.38 8.68
N ALA A 145 18.91 -6.98 8.17
CA ALA A 145 18.92 -8.39 7.79
C ALA A 145 18.69 -9.30 9.00
N CYS A 146 19.36 -9.02 10.12
CA CYS A 146 19.19 -9.75 11.38
C CYS A 146 17.76 -9.61 11.93
N PHE A 147 17.19 -8.41 11.92
CA PHE A 147 15.84 -8.14 12.38
C PHE A 147 14.81 -8.98 11.62
N PHE A 148 14.76 -8.85 10.29
CA PHE A 148 13.78 -9.56 9.47
C PHE A 148 14.01 -11.06 9.42
N SER A 149 15.27 -11.50 9.37
CA SER A 149 15.60 -12.92 9.46
C SER A 149 15.21 -13.50 10.83
N GLY A 150 15.35 -12.74 11.92
CA GLY A 150 14.87 -13.16 13.24
C GLY A 150 13.35 -13.35 13.28
N LEU A 151 12.61 -12.53 12.54
CA LEU A 151 11.15 -12.57 12.48
C LEU A 151 10.56 -13.65 11.56
N GLY A 152 11.38 -14.30 10.73
CA GLY A 152 10.90 -15.33 9.80
C GLY A 152 10.91 -14.92 8.32
N TYR A 153 11.44 -13.75 7.97
CA TYR A 153 11.47 -13.28 6.58
C TYR A 153 12.81 -13.55 5.91
N GLN A 154 12.83 -13.41 4.58
CA GLN A 154 14.02 -13.27 3.75
C GLN A 154 14.06 -11.82 3.25
N PRO A 155 14.99 -10.98 3.74
CA PRO A 155 15.07 -9.59 3.29
C PRO A 155 15.84 -9.47 1.98
N ARG A 156 15.34 -8.62 1.08
CA ARG A 156 16.05 -8.11 -0.09
C ARG A 156 16.06 -6.60 -0.06
N PHE A 157 17.23 -6.00 -0.27
CA PHE A 157 17.39 -4.55 -0.29
C PHE A 157 17.21 -4.05 -1.72
N VAL A 158 16.51 -2.92 -1.85
CA VAL A 158 16.40 -2.14 -3.08
C VAL A 158 16.98 -0.77 -2.74
N GLU A 159 18.19 -0.50 -3.23
CA GLU A 159 19.00 0.67 -2.81
C GLU A 159 19.96 1.17 -3.89
N ASP A 160 19.96 0.58 -5.10
CA ASP A 160 20.70 1.12 -6.24
C ASP A 160 19.95 2.33 -6.82
N LEU A 161 20.32 3.53 -6.40
CA LEU A 161 19.65 4.76 -6.84
C LEU A 161 19.92 5.12 -8.30
N GLU A 162 21.01 4.61 -8.89
CA GLU A 162 21.33 4.84 -10.30
C GLU A 162 20.47 3.96 -11.23
N ASP A 163 20.04 2.80 -10.72
CA ASP A 163 19.26 1.81 -11.46
C ASP A 163 18.08 1.23 -10.64
N ILE A 164 17.33 2.13 -9.99
CA ILE A 164 16.32 1.74 -8.99
C ILE A 164 15.18 0.93 -9.58
N ASP A 165 14.86 1.17 -10.86
CA ASP A 165 13.74 0.55 -11.54
C ASP A 165 14.06 -0.93 -11.81
N ASP A 166 15.27 -1.24 -12.28
CA ASP A 166 15.71 -2.63 -12.48
C ASP A 166 15.93 -3.36 -11.14
N ASP A 167 16.46 -2.68 -10.11
CA ASP A 167 16.62 -3.25 -8.77
C ASP A 167 15.25 -3.62 -8.16
N MET A 168 14.28 -2.69 -8.23
CA MET A 168 12.91 -2.94 -7.78
C MET A 168 12.23 -4.04 -8.60
N ALA A 169 12.35 -4.03 -9.93
CA ALA A 169 11.77 -5.05 -10.80
C ALA A 169 12.32 -6.45 -10.46
N ALA A 170 13.63 -6.58 -10.29
CA ALA A 170 14.28 -7.81 -9.89
C ALA A 170 13.85 -8.28 -8.49
N ALA A 171 13.64 -7.34 -7.56
CA ALA A 171 13.15 -7.65 -6.22
C ALA A 171 11.69 -8.14 -6.22
N MET A 172 10.82 -7.52 -7.00
CA MET A 172 9.42 -7.92 -7.14
C MET A 172 9.27 -9.30 -7.79
N GLU A 173 10.01 -9.58 -8.87
CA GLU A 173 10.01 -10.90 -9.52
C GLU A 173 10.53 -11.99 -8.57
N TRP A 174 11.63 -11.70 -7.84
CA TRP A 174 12.16 -12.60 -6.84
C TRP A 174 11.14 -12.88 -5.71
N ALA A 175 10.49 -11.85 -5.18
CA ALA A 175 9.50 -12.01 -4.10
C ALA A 175 8.32 -12.88 -4.56
N LEU A 176 7.79 -12.63 -5.76
CA LEU A 176 6.73 -13.44 -6.35
C LEU A 176 7.16 -14.90 -6.58
N SER A 177 8.40 -15.12 -7.00
CA SER A 177 8.96 -16.46 -7.19
C SER A 177 9.05 -17.24 -5.87
N GLU A 178 9.57 -16.63 -4.80
CA GLU A 178 9.62 -17.27 -3.48
C GLU A 178 8.23 -17.55 -2.89
N ILE A 179 7.27 -16.63 -3.08
CA ILE A 179 5.87 -16.86 -2.71
C ILE A 179 5.30 -18.08 -3.43
N LYS A 180 5.45 -18.14 -4.77
CA LYS A 180 4.94 -19.25 -5.57
C LYS A 180 5.57 -20.58 -5.15
N LYS A 181 6.86 -20.59 -4.82
CA LYS A 181 7.57 -21.76 -4.31
C LYS A 181 7.00 -22.24 -2.97
N ILE A 182 6.75 -21.33 -2.02
CA ILE A 182 6.16 -21.65 -0.72
C ILE A 182 4.74 -22.21 -0.89
N GLN A 183 3.89 -21.52 -1.65
CA GLN A 183 2.52 -21.91 -1.92
C GLN A 183 2.46 -23.25 -2.67
N LYS A 184 3.29 -23.43 -3.71
CA LYS A 184 3.36 -24.69 -4.46
C LYS A 184 3.73 -25.86 -3.56
N ALA A 185 4.76 -25.71 -2.72
CA ALA A 185 5.17 -26.77 -1.80
C ALA A 185 4.03 -27.20 -0.86
N ALA A 186 3.29 -26.24 -0.29
CA ALA A 186 2.13 -26.53 0.56
C ALA A 186 0.99 -27.21 -0.21
N ARG A 187 0.63 -26.69 -1.39
CA ARG A 187 -0.47 -27.21 -2.22
C ARG A 187 -0.19 -28.58 -2.82
N ASP A 188 1.08 -28.91 -3.05
CA ASP A 188 1.52 -30.25 -3.48
C ASP A 188 1.60 -31.26 -2.32
N GLY A 189 1.22 -30.89 -1.10
CA GLY A 189 1.26 -31.77 0.08
C GLY A 189 2.65 -31.94 0.69
N ASN A 190 3.63 -31.11 0.31
CA ASN A 190 5.00 -31.12 0.83
C ASN A 190 5.38 -29.75 1.44
N PRO A 191 4.64 -29.24 2.44
CA PRO A 191 4.84 -27.90 2.95
C PRO A 191 6.25 -27.70 3.52
N ILE A 192 6.85 -26.56 3.22
CA ILE A 192 8.13 -26.15 3.81
C ILE A 192 7.88 -25.83 5.29
N SER A 193 8.58 -26.52 6.20
CA SER A 193 8.51 -26.19 7.62
C SER A 193 9.13 -24.82 7.88
N LYS A 194 8.35 -23.89 8.46
CA LYS A 194 8.76 -22.50 8.75
C LYS A 194 9.32 -21.79 7.50
N PRO A 195 8.48 -21.60 6.45
CA PRO A 195 8.94 -20.95 5.23
C PRO A 195 9.42 -19.52 5.53
N ARG A 196 10.39 -19.06 4.76
CA ARG A 196 10.93 -17.70 4.86
C ARG A 196 10.27 -16.83 3.80
N TRP A 197 9.29 -16.04 4.20
CA TRP A 197 8.56 -15.16 3.30
C TRP A 197 9.42 -13.97 2.87
N PRO A 198 9.28 -13.46 1.62
CA PRO A 198 10.06 -12.31 1.17
C PRO A 198 9.62 -11.04 1.89
N VAL A 199 10.59 -10.16 2.16
CA VAL A 199 10.36 -8.76 2.53
C VAL A 199 11.33 -7.89 1.74
N ILE A 200 10.83 -6.78 1.20
CA ILE A 200 11.64 -5.81 0.46
C ILE A 200 11.94 -4.64 1.39
N VAL A 201 13.21 -4.26 1.49
CA VAL A 201 13.66 -3.06 2.19
C VAL A 201 14.09 -2.05 1.13
N MET A 202 13.23 -1.08 0.85
CA MET A 202 13.48 -0.05 -0.16
C MET A 202 14.08 1.18 0.51
N ARG A 203 15.33 1.53 0.17
CA ARG A 203 16.02 2.71 0.68
C ARG A 203 16.11 3.78 -0.40
N THR A 204 15.35 4.85 -0.23
CA THR A 204 15.35 6.01 -1.14
C THR A 204 15.35 7.32 -0.35
N PRO A 205 15.92 8.42 -0.83
CA PRO A 205 15.89 9.68 -0.08
C PRO A 205 14.47 10.18 0.14
N LYS A 206 14.14 10.67 1.35
CA LYS A 206 12.83 11.34 1.54
C LYS A 206 12.72 12.58 0.67
N GLY A 207 11.63 12.68 -0.09
CA GLY A 207 11.45 13.76 -1.06
C GLY A 207 12.32 13.60 -2.31
N TRP A 208 12.66 12.37 -2.68
CA TRP A 208 13.49 12.08 -3.85
C TRP A 208 12.99 12.81 -5.11
N GLY A 209 13.90 13.51 -5.77
CA GLY A 209 13.63 14.30 -6.98
C GLY A 209 13.13 15.72 -6.73
N CYS A 210 12.82 16.10 -5.47
CA CYS A 210 12.52 17.49 -5.14
C CYS A 210 13.79 18.36 -5.08
N PRO A 211 13.68 19.70 -4.98
CA PRO A 211 14.85 20.56 -4.84
C PRO A 211 15.74 20.14 -3.66
N ALA A 212 17.04 20.00 -3.89
CA ALA A 212 17.96 19.53 -2.85
C ALA A 212 18.00 20.45 -1.61
N ARG A 213 17.89 21.77 -1.80
CA ARG A 213 17.98 22.78 -0.73
C ARG A 213 17.05 23.97 -0.95
N LEU A 214 16.70 24.64 0.14
CA LEU A 214 16.10 25.97 0.17
C LEU A 214 16.89 26.81 1.18
N GLY A 215 17.66 27.78 0.69
CA GLY A 215 18.66 28.48 1.50
C GLY A 215 19.73 27.53 2.04
N ASP A 216 19.90 27.51 3.36
CA ASP A 216 20.85 26.65 4.07
C ASP A 216 20.30 25.25 4.42
N LYS A 217 18.99 25.04 4.28
CA LYS A 217 18.30 23.80 4.67
C LYS A 217 18.26 22.78 3.55
N PHE A 218 18.61 21.54 3.87
CA PHE A 218 18.36 20.39 2.99
C PHE A 218 16.87 20.03 2.99
N ILE A 219 16.31 19.79 1.80
CA ILE A 219 14.93 19.33 1.63
C ILE A 219 14.87 17.87 1.19
N GLU A 220 15.49 17.53 0.07
CA GLU A 220 15.71 16.14 -0.32
C GLU A 220 16.61 15.42 0.69
N GLY A 221 16.27 14.18 1.03
CA GLY A 221 16.98 13.40 2.04
C GLY A 221 16.88 13.99 3.45
N SER A 222 15.78 14.68 3.76
CA SER A 222 15.56 15.38 5.03
C SER A 222 14.09 15.34 5.44
N PHE A 223 13.79 15.53 6.73
CA PHE A 223 12.42 15.65 7.21
C PHE A 223 11.70 16.91 6.66
N HIS A 224 12.44 17.91 6.18
CA HIS A 224 11.86 19.13 5.59
C HIS A 224 11.02 18.86 4.33
N SER A 225 11.18 17.72 3.66
CA SER A 225 10.32 17.32 2.53
C SER A 225 9.02 16.62 2.95
N HIS A 226 8.74 16.49 4.24
CA HIS A 226 7.60 15.70 4.71
C HIS A 226 6.22 16.27 4.34
N GLN A 227 6.04 17.60 4.45
CA GLN A 227 4.79 18.26 4.04
C GLN A 227 4.96 18.96 2.70
N VAL A 228 5.14 20.28 2.72
CA VAL A 228 5.28 21.11 1.51
C VAL A 228 6.71 21.64 1.44
N PRO A 229 7.55 21.13 0.51
CA PRO A 229 8.94 21.57 0.35
C PRO A 229 9.13 23.07 0.11
N LEU A 230 8.19 23.69 -0.62
CA LEU A 230 8.24 25.09 -1.06
C LEU A 230 6.96 25.84 -0.64
N PRO A 231 6.74 26.07 0.68
CA PRO A 231 5.45 26.53 1.21
C PRO A 231 5.10 27.97 0.80
N ALA A 232 6.07 28.77 0.38
CA ALA A 232 5.89 30.17 0.00
C ALA A 232 5.93 30.41 -1.52
N ALA A 233 5.93 29.37 -2.36
CA ALA A 233 6.01 29.50 -3.83
C ALA A 233 4.97 30.44 -4.46
N LYS A 234 3.84 30.73 -3.79
CA LYS A 234 2.86 31.72 -4.26
C LYS A 234 3.28 33.18 -4.05
N LYS A 235 4.13 33.45 -3.07
CA LYS A 235 4.49 34.80 -2.60
C LYS A 235 5.98 35.12 -2.74
N ASP A 236 6.82 34.09 -2.86
CA ASP A 236 8.27 34.19 -2.89
C ASP A 236 8.79 33.76 -4.27
N GLU A 237 9.49 34.67 -4.95
CA GLU A 237 9.97 34.45 -6.32
C GLU A 237 11.06 33.37 -6.43
N GLU A 238 11.87 33.20 -5.39
CA GLU A 238 12.91 32.17 -5.37
C GLU A 238 12.27 30.78 -5.31
N GLN A 239 11.32 30.58 -4.39
CA GLN A 239 10.58 29.32 -4.28
C GLN A 239 9.71 29.05 -5.51
N LEU A 240 9.13 30.09 -6.14
CA LEU A 240 8.39 29.92 -7.39
C LEU A 240 9.30 29.40 -8.51
N LYS A 241 10.51 29.96 -8.65
CA LYS A 241 11.49 29.49 -9.64
C LYS A 241 11.96 28.07 -9.35
N LEU A 242 12.17 27.71 -8.08
CA LEU A 242 12.48 26.33 -7.69
C LEU A 242 11.35 25.36 -8.03
N LEU A 243 10.09 25.74 -7.79
CA LEU A 243 8.92 24.94 -8.14
C LEU A 243 8.82 24.76 -9.66
N GLU A 244 8.99 25.84 -10.43
CA GLU A 244 8.97 25.78 -11.89
C GLU A 244 10.07 24.87 -12.44
N GLY A 245 11.31 25.01 -11.93
CA GLY A 245 12.43 24.16 -12.32
C GLY A 245 12.19 22.69 -11.99
N TRP A 246 11.65 22.41 -10.80
CA TRP A 246 11.32 21.05 -10.37
C TRP A 246 10.22 20.42 -11.24
N LEU A 247 9.15 21.14 -11.55
CA LEU A 247 8.10 20.60 -12.42
C LEU A 247 8.62 20.37 -13.85
N LYS A 248 9.48 21.26 -14.35
CA LYS A 248 10.10 21.13 -15.68
C LYS A 248 11.07 19.96 -15.76
N SER A 249 11.74 19.56 -14.68
CA SER A 249 12.72 18.46 -14.74
C SER A 249 12.10 17.10 -15.09
N TYR A 250 10.79 16.94 -14.94
CA TYR A 250 10.07 15.71 -15.33
C TYR A 250 9.67 15.66 -16.80
N ASN A 251 9.85 16.73 -17.59
CA ASN A 251 9.50 16.79 -19.01
C ASN A 251 8.09 16.25 -19.34
N ILE A 252 7.10 16.50 -18.48
CA ILE A 252 5.76 15.88 -18.57
C ILE A 252 5.04 16.14 -19.89
N GLY A 253 5.38 17.23 -20.59
CA GLY A 253 4.82 17.54 -21.91
C GLY A 253 5.24 16.58 -23.03
N GLU A 254 6.27 15.76 -22.82
CA GLU A 254 6.65 14.66 -23.70
C GLU A 254 5.84 13.39 -23.41
N LEU A 255 5.26 13.30 -22.20
CA LEU A 255 4.57 12.12 -21.68
C LEU A 255 3.04 12.23 -21.73
N ILE A 256 2.51 13.46 -21.72
CA ILE A 256 1.08 13.75 -21.71
C ILE A 256 0.81 14.89 -22.69
N ASP A 257 -0.04 14.63 -23.69
CA ASP A 257 -0.43 15.66 -24.64
C ASP A 257 -1.29 16.73 -23.94
N ALA A 258 -0.84 17.98 -23.96
CA ALA A 258 -1.47 19.06 -23.21
C ALA A 258 -2.89 19.43 -23.68
N LYS A 259 -3.28 19.06 -24.91
CA LYS A 259 -4.59 19.41 -25.48
C LYS A 259 -5.63 18.34 -25.23
N THR A 260 -5.25 17.09 -25.40
CA THR A 260 -6.11 15.91 -25.30
C THR A 260 -6.05 15.29 -23.93
N GLY A 261 -4.88 15.28 -23.28
CA GLY A 261 -4.56 14.50 -22.09
C GLY A 261 -4.17 13.05 -22.40
N ASP A 262 -3.95 12.72 -23.68
CA ASP A 262 -3.50 11.40 -24.09
C ASP A 262 -2.11 11.11 -23.51
N LEU A 263 -1.94 9.87 -23.07
CA LEU A 263 -0.70 9.39 -22.47
C LEU A 263 0.22 8.83 -23.56
N ASP A 264 1.53 8.98 -23.34
CA ASP A 264 2.53 8.32 -24.16
C ASP A 264 2.32 6.79 -24.20
N ALA A 265 2.63 6.19 -25.35
CA ALA A 265 2.42 4.76 -25.59
C ALA A 265 3.18 3.89 -24.59
N ASP A 266 4.39 4.28 -24.20
CA ASP A 266 5.23 3.52 -23.27
C ASP A 266 4.58 3.43 -21.89
N ILE A 267 3.94 4.52 -21.41
CA ILE A 267 3.16 4.51 -20.17
C ILE A 267 1.98 3.54 -20.28
N THR A 268 1.21 3.62 -21.37
CA THR A 268 0.03 2.75 -21.53
C THR A 268 0.40 1.28 -21.72
N SER A 269 1.62 0.99 -22.20
CA SER A 269 2.09 -0.37 -22.48
C SER A 269 2.32 -1.20 -21.21
N ILE A 270 2.68 -0.55 -20.10
CA ILE A 270 2.97 -1.21 -18.81
C ILE A 270 1.74 -1.34 -17.91
N VAL A 271 0.65 -0.61 -18.21
CA VAL A 271 -0.61 -0.71 -17.46
C VAL A 271 -1.32 -2.03 -17.81
N PRO A 272 -1.85 -2.78 -16.82
CA PRO A 272 -2.62 -3.99 -17.10
C PRO A 272 -3.79 -3.73 -18.07
N LYS A 273 -3.84 -4.52 -19.15
CA LYS A 273 -4.92 -4.45 -20.14
C LYS A 273 -6.26 -4.86 -19.55
N GLU A 274 -6.25 -5.96 -18.77
CA GLU A 274 -7.41 -6.38 -18.00
C GLU A 274 -7.69 -5.39 -16.86
N THR A 275 -8.83 -4.73 -16.93
CA THR A 275 -9.18 -3.66 -15.99
C THR A 275 -9.26 -4.13 -14.54
N GLU A 276 -9.70 -5.36 -14.31
CA GLU A 276 -9.82 -6.01 -13.00
C GLU A 276 -8.47 -6.30 -12.32
N ARG A 277 -7.36 -6.19 -13.07
CA ARG A 277 -5.98 -6.32 -12.54
C ARG A 277 -5.36 -4.98 -12.18
N ARG A 278 -6.01 -3.87 -12.51
CA ARG A 278 -5.57 -2.51 -12.19
C ARG A 278 -5.83 -2.21 -10.71
N ILE A 279 -4.94 -1.44 -10.07
CA ILE A 279 -4.93 -1.31 -8.60
C ILE A 279 -6.26 -0.76 -8.05
N GLY A 280 -6.90 0.16 -8.77
CA GLY A 280 -8.18 0.76 -8.38
C GLY A 280 -9.42 -0.08 -8.66
N GLN A 281 -9.26 -1.20 -9.38
CA GLN A 281 -10.37 -1.99 -9.93
C GLN A 281 -10.32 -3.47 -9.53
N VAL A 282 -9.50 -3.81 -8.53
CA VAL A 282 -9.53 -5.10 -7.84
C VAL A 282 -10.86 -5.25 -7.10
N ALA A 283 -11.65 -6.26 -7.45
CA ALA A 283 -13.03 -6.41 -6.98
C ALA A 283 -13.14 -6.51 -5.45
N GLU A 284 -12.17 -7.13 -4.79
CA GLU A 284 -12.13 -7.29 -3.34
C GLU A 284 -12.07 -5.95 -2.60
N ALA A 285 -11.62 -4.87 -3.24
CA ALA A 285 -11.55 -3.55 -2.63
C ALA A 285 -12.89 -2.79 -2.64
N TYR A 286 -13.82 -3.10 -3.55
CA TYR A 286 -15.06 -2.32 -3.71
C TYR A 286 -16.34 -3.15 -3.89
N LYS A 287 -16.22 -4.46 -4.11
CA LYS A 287 -17.32 -5.42 -4.36
C LYS A 287 -17.14 -6.71 -3.55
N GLY A 288 -16.44 -6.65 -2.41
CA GLY A 288 -16.09 -7.83 -1.61
C GLY A 288 -17.18 -8.37 -0.67
N TYR A 289 -18.31 -7.67 -0.50
CA TYR A 289 -19.33 -8.08 0.46
C TYR A 289 -20.13 -9.29 -0.04
N THR A 290 -20.07 -10.38 0.74
CA THR A 290 -20.93 -11.56 0.58
C THR A 290 -21.59 -11.85 1.92
N PRO A 291 -22.93 -11.87 2.01
CA PRO A 291 -23.62 -12.21 3.26
C PRO A 291 -23.35 -13.67 3.62
N LEU A 292 -23.19 -13.94 4.92
CA LEU A 292 -23.08 -15.31 5.43
C LEU A 292 -24.42 -16.04 5.24
N ASP A 293 -24.37 -17.33 4.89
CA ASP A 293 -25.54 -18.20 5.00
C ASP A 293 -25.75 -18.56 6.48
N LEU A 294 -26.73 -17.94 7.12
CA LEU A 294 -26.96 -18.11 8.55
C LEU A 294 -27.91 -19.30 8.81
N PRO A 295 -27.63 -20.16 9.81
CA PRO A 295 -28.63 -21.09 10.32
C PRO A 295 -29.72 -20.31 11.08
N ASP A 296 -30.90 -20.91 11.27
CA ASP A 296 -31.94 -20.29 12.10
C ASP A 296 -31.46 -20.18 13.55
N TRP A 297 -31.20 -18.95 13.99
CA TRP A 297 -30.65 -18.63 15.31
C TRP A 297 -31.60 -19.05 16.45
N MET A 298 -32.91 -19.20 16.18
CA MET A 298 -33.89 -19.62 17.18
C MET A 298 -33.59 -21.01 17.75
N ASN A 299 -32.93 -21.87 16.97
CA ASN A 299 -32.51 -23.21 17.39
C ASN A 299 -31.43 -23.20 18.49
N PHE A 300 -30.79 -22.06 18.72
CA PHE A 300 -29.70 -21.88 19.68
C PHE A 300 -30.14 -21.03 20.89
N THR A 301 -31.44 -20.81 21.05
CA THR A 301 -32.01 -20.05 22.17
C THR A 301 -32.33 -20.96 23.36
N SER A 302 -32.28 -20.38 24.56
CA SER A 302 -32.65 -21.08 25.81
C SER A 302 -34.04 -20.65 26.29
N LYS A 303 -34.71 -21.52 27.05
CA LYS A 303 -35.99 -21.20 27.68
C LYS A 303 -35.74 -20.46 28.98
N LYS A 304 -36.72 -19.61 29.38
CA LYS A 304 -36.68 -18.89 30.66
C LYS A 304 -36.62 -19.83 31.89
N SER A 305 -37.02 -21.09 31.73
CA SER A 305 -36.98 -22.12 32.77
C SER A 305 -35.60 -22.74 32.97
N ASP A 306 -34.64 -22.49 32.08
CA ASP A 306 -33.33 -23.12 32.12
C ASP A 306 -32.48 -22.43 33.19
N VAL A 307 -31.84 -23.21 34.06
CA VAL A 307 -31.25 -22.72 35.32
C VAL A 307 -29.77 -22.37 35.17
N GLU A 308 -29.12 -22.83 34.10
CA GLU A 308 -27.72 -22.54 33.76
C GLU A 308 -27.58 -22.25 32.26
N ILE A 309 -27.70 -20.97 31.87
CA ILE A 309 -27.56 -20.53 30.48
C ILE A 309 -26.22 -19.80 30.32
N SER A 310 -25.36 -20.32 29.44
CA SER A 310 -24.15 -19.62 29.01
C SER A 310 -24.35 -19.02 27.63
N GLY A 311 -24.53 -17.70 27.56
CA GLY A 311 -24.64 -17.00 26.28
C GLY A 311 -23.44 -17.22 25.35
N MET A 312 -22.25 -17.42 25.93
CA MET A 312 -21.03 -17.73 25.18
C MET A 312 -21.03 -19.14 24.58
N GLN A 313 -21.66 -20.11 25.27
CA GLN A 313 -21.81 -21.45 24.72
C GLN A 313 -22.82 -21.45 23.57
N SER A 314 -23.97 -20.79 23.75
CA SER A 314 -25.00 -20.69 22.71
C SER A 314 -24.48 -20.02 21.44
N ILE A 315 -23.74 -18.90 21.56
CA ILE A 315 -23.13 -18.27 20.38
C ILE A 315 -22.03 -19.14 19.77
N GLY A 316 -21.28 -19.89 20.58
CA GLY A 316 -20.29 -20.86 20.07
C GLY A 316 -20.93 -21.96 19.23
N GLU A 317 -22.02 -22.56 19.71
CA GLU A 317 -22.80 -23.57 18.98
C GLU A 317 -23.39 -23.01 17.68
N PHE A 318 -23.88 -21.76 17.70
CA PHE A 318 -24.35 -21.06 16.49
C PHE A 318 -23.22 -20.85 15.49
N LEU A 319 -22.05 -20.34 15.93
CA LEU A 319 -20.91 -20.05 15.06
C LEU A 319 -20.33 -21.32 14.40
N VAL A 320 -20.35 -22.47 15.09
CA VAL A 320 -19.99 -23.76 14.46
C VAL A 320 -20.88 -24.03 13.23
N LYS A 321 -22.19 -23.79 13.35
CA LYS A 321 -23.13 -24.00 12.24
C LYS A 321 -23.04 -22.92 11.16
N VAL A 322 -22.54 -21.74 11.48
CA VAL A 322 -22.18 -20.72 10.46
C VAL A 322 -20.94 -21.15 9.67
N ILE A 323 -19.93 -21.75 10.31
CA ILE A 323 -18.69 -22.18 9.65
C ILE A 323 -18.90 -23.44 8.79
N GLU A 324 -19.81 -24.33 9.18
CA GLU A 324 -20.15 -25.55 8.40
C GLU A 324 -20.88 -25.26 7.07
N LYS A 325 -21.46 -24.06 6.92
CA LYS A 325 -22.23 -23.64 5.74
C LYS A 325 -21.34 -22.93 4.73
#